data_AF-A0A5B8VE80-F1
#
_entry.id   AF-A0A5B8VE80-F1
#
_cell.length_a   1.000
_cell.length_b   1.000
_cell.length_c   1.000
_cell.angle_alpha   90.00
_cell.angle_beta   90.00
_cell.angle_gamma   90.00
#
_symmetry.space_group_name_H-M   'P 1'
#
loop_
_entity.id
_entity.type
_entity.pdbx_description
1 polymer ?
#
loop_
_entity_poly.entity_id
_entity_poly.type
_entity_poly.pdbx_seq_one_letter_code
_entity_poly.pdbx_strand_id
1 'polypeptide(L)'
;MEIRTITVHDGSKYFYTTSAFTAANPLGIVKATLIEYALYKPDNKEAPIGKLYKTNEGNWYDAPTDDVINTLLSASLKKAIDEAEKIHSATEVHS
;
A
#
# COMPACT_ATOMS: atom_id res chain seq x y z
N MET A 1 2.63 -4.30 14.50
CA MET A 1 2.47 -4.29 13.03
C MET A 1 1.11 -4.91 12.74
N GLU A 2 0.17 -4.13 12.24
CA GLU A 2 -1.16 -4.64 11.88
C GLU A 2 -1.11 -5.19 10.45
N ILE A 3 -1.52 -6.44 10.26
CA ILE A 3 -1.61 -7.07 8.95
C ILE A 3 -3.06 -6.97 8.48
N ARG A 4 -3.26 -6.33 7.33
CA ARG A 4 -4.56 -6.20 6.68
C ARG A 4 -4.65 -7.11 5.47
N THR A 5 -5.86 -7.55 5.16
CA THR A 5 -6.14 -8.43 4.03
C THR A 5 -6.92 -7.66 2.97
N ILE A 6 -6.57 -7.86 1.70
CA ILE A 6 -7.31 -7.32 0.55
C ILE A 6 -7.57 -8.43 -0.46
N THR A 7 -8.66 -8.27 -1.20
CA THR A 7 -8.98 -9.11 -2.35
C THR A 7 -9.02 -8.22 -3.57
N VAL A 8 -8.20 -8.52 -4.57
CA VAL A 8 -8.26 -7.79 -5.85
C VAL A 8 -9.41 -8.32 -6.70
N HIS A 9 -9.81 -7.58 -7.73
CA HIS A 9 -10.98 -7.91 -8.56
C HIS A 9 -10.94 -9.30 -9.20
N ASP A 10 -9.74 -9.82 -9.50
CA ASP A 10 -9.54 -11.18 -10.03
C ASP A 10 -9.77 -12.30 -8.97
N GLY A 11 -10.15 -11.93 -7.73
CA GLY A 11 -10.38 -12.87 -6.62
C GLY A 11 -9.11 -13.28 -5.88
N SER A 12 -7.93 -12.91 -6.38
CA SER A 12 -6.65 -13.12 -5.71
C SER A 12 -6.58 -12.34 -4.38
N LYS A 13 -6.04 -12.99 -3.35
CA LYS A 13 -5.90 -12.41 -2.00
C LYS A 13 -4.46 -11.97 -1.75
N TYR A 14 -4.32 -10.83 -1.09
CA TYR A 14 -3.03 -10.29 -0.66
C TYR A 14 -3.11 -9.76 0.76
N PHE A 15 -1.95 -9.64 1.40
CA PHE A 15 -1.80 -9.02 2.70
C PHE A 15 -0.96 -7.76 2.57
N TYR A 16 -1.22 -6.78 3.43
CA TYR A 16 -0.37 -5.61 3.52
C TYR A 16 -0.16 -5.14 4.96
N THR A 17 0.93 -4.41 5.15
CA THR A 17 1.23 -3.69 6.39
C THR A 17 1.61 -2.26 6.05
N THR A 18 1.23 -1.33 6.91
CA THR A 18 1.57 0.08 6.73
C THR A 18 2.71 0.52 7.63
N SER A 19 3.55 1.42 7.14
CA SER A 19 4.57 2.12 7.91
C SER A 19 4.80 3.52 7.37
N ALA A 20 5.35 4.41 8.18
CA ALA A 20 5.73 5.75 7.72
C ALA A 20 7.06 5.67 6.94
N PHE A 21 7.08 6.26 5.75
CA PHE A 21 8.27 6.35 4.90
C PHE A 21 8.61 7.80 4.63
N THR A 22 9.83 8.21 4.97
CA THR A 22 10.31 9.58 4.72
C THR A 22 11.10 9.61 3.42
N ALA A 23 10.54 10.25 2.39
CA ALA A 23 11.23 10.47 1.14
C ALA A 23 12.15 11.70 1.26
N ALA A 24 13.45 11.48 1.11
CA ALA A 24 14.44 12.55 0.97
C ALA A 24 14.66 12.85 -0.52
N ASN A 25 14.85 14.13 -0.88
CA ASN A 25 15.32 14.46 -2.22
C ASN A 25 16.83 14.11 -2.35
N PRO A 26 17.41 14.08 -3.57
CA PRO A 26 18.84 13.82 -3.78
C PRO A 26 19.81 14.77 -3.06
N LEU A 27 19.28 15.89 -2.53
CA LEU A 27 20.04 16.89 -1.77
C LEU A 27 19.95 16.65 -0.24
N GLY A 28 19.34 15.55 0.21
CA GLY A 28 19.19 15.20 1.63
C GLY A 28 18.16 16.04 2.39
N ILE A 29 17.42 16.91 1.70
CA ILE A 29 16.34 17.71 2.29
C ILE A 29 15.07 16.86 2.24
N VAL A 30 14.58 16.47 3.42
CA VAL A 30 13.30 15.75 3.59
C VAL A 30 12.19 16.58 2.96
N LYS A 31 11.39 15.98 2.06
CA LYS A 31 10.29 16.70 1.41
C LYS A 31 8.90 16.09 1.60
N ALA A 32 8.76 14.82 1.98
CA ALA A 32 7.45 14.24 2.25
C ALA A 32 7.52 13.00 3.15
N THR A 33 6.52 12.86 4.02
CA THR A 33 6.21 11.60 4.69
C THR A 33 5.09 10.93 3.91
N LEU A 34 5.37 9.72 3.43
CA LEU A 34 4.43 8.83 2.74
C LEU A 34 4.03 7.69 3.68
N ILE A 35 2.91 7.06 3.37
CA ILE A 35 2.50 5.78 3.92
C ILE A 35 3.03 4.71 2.98
N GLU A 36 3.93 3.87 3.46
CA GLU A 36 4.43 2.69 2.76
C GLU A 36 3.50 1.50 3.04
N TYR A 37 3.01 0.86 1.99
CA TYR A 37 2.24 -0.37 2.00
C TYR A 37 3.14 -1.50 1.51
N ALA A 38 3.72 -2.25 2.44
CA ALA A 38 4.47 -3.46 2.09
C ALA A 38 3.48 -4.60 1.82
N LEU A 39 3.57 -5.22 0.64
CA LEU A 39 2.62 -6.22 0.16
C LEU A 39 3.18 -7.63 0.22
N TYR A 40 2.34 -8.58 0.59
CA TYR A 40 2.71 -9.99 0.78
C TYR A 40 1.72 -10.91 0.09
N LYS A 41 2.23 -12.05 -0.37
CA LYS A 41 1.41 -13.14 -0.88
C LYS A 41 0.78 -13.93 0.26
N PRO A 42 -0.33 -14.65 0.00
CA PRO A 42 -0.98 -15.42 1.05
C PRO A 42 -0.18 -16.64 1.50
N ASP A 43 0.62 -17.20 0.58
CA ASP A 43 1.53 -18.31 0.79
C ASP A 43 2.89 -17.92 1.39
N ASN A 44 3.24 -16.62 1.40
CA ASN A 44 4.49 -16.13 1.96
C ASN A 44 4.33 -14.73 2.57
N LYS A 45 4.36 -14.67 3.91
CA LYS A 45 4.27 -13.44 4.71
C LYS A 45 5.62 -12.97 5.27
N GLU A 46 6.70 -13.67 4.95
CA GLU A 46 8.03 -13.37 5.48
C GLU A 46 8.76 -12.34 4.62
N ALA A 47 8.51 -12.36 3.30
CA ALA A 47 9.13 -11.43 2.35
C ALA A 47 8.06 -10.63 1.58
N PRO A 48 8.14 -9.29 1.56
CA PRO A 48 7.23 -8.51 0.74
C PRO A 48 7.53 -8.73 -0.74
N ILE A 49 6.48 -8.85 -1.55
CA ILE A 49 6.57 -8.94 -3.01
C ILE A 49 6.76 -7.58 -3.69
N GLY A 50 6.56 -6.50 -2.92
CA GLY A 50 6.85 -5.14 -3.33
C GLY A 50 6.17 -4.12 -2.41
N LYS A 51 6.38 -2.84 -2.72
CA LYS A 51 5.90 -1.74 -1.90
C LYS A 51 5.08 -0.76 -2.75
N LEU A 52 4.04 -0.19 -2.13
CA LEU A 52 3.28 0.92 -2.69
C LEU A 52 3.35 2.11 -1.73
N TYR A 53 3.21 3.32 -2.26
CA TYR A 53 3.30 4.53 -1.46
C TYR A 53 2.09 5.42 -1.67
N LYS A 54 1.57 5.99 -0.59
CA LYS A 54 0.46 6.93 -0.62
C LYS A 54 0.83 8.18 0.18
N THR A 55 0.41 9.35 -0.27
CA THR A 55 0.55 10.57 0.52
C THR A 55 -0.48 10.57 1.66
N ASN A 56 -0.25 11.36 2.71
CA ASN A 56 -1.23 11.54 3.78
C ASN A 56 -2.54 12.18 3.29
N GLU A 57 -2.53 12.80 2.11
CA GLU A 57 -3.71 13.36 1.44
C GLU A 57 -4.50 12.29 0.65
N GLY A 58 -4.01 11.05 0.61
CA GLY A 58 -4.67 9.93 -0.05
C GLY A 58 -4.31 9.73 -1.52
N ASN A 59 -3.29 10.42 -2.04
CA ASN A 59 -2.84 10.25 -3.43
C ASN A 59 -1.79 9.16 -3.53
N TRP A 60 -1.91 8.26 -4.51
CA TRP A 60 -0.88 7.26 -4.79
C TRP A 60 0.38 7.91 -5.38
N TYR A 61 1.53 7.51 -4.85
CA TYR A 61 2.85 7.94 -5.31
C TYR A 61 3.57 6.76 -5.96
N ASP A 62 3.87 6.89 -7.25
CA ASP A 62 4.65 5.92 -8.00
C ASP A 62 6.14 6.22 -7.81
N ALA A 63 6.72 5.64 -6.75
CA ALA A 63 8.15 5.65 -6.57
C ALA A 63 8.82 4.72 -7.61
N PRO A 64 9.96 5.12 -8.21
CA PRO A 64 10.74 4.19 -9.02
C PRO A 64 11.38 3.15 -8.09
N THR A 65 10.77 1.97 -8.00
CA THR A 65 11.30 0.83 -7.24
C THR A 65 11.58 -0.34 -8.18
N ASP A 66 12.59 -1.15 -7.86
CA ASP A 66 12.89 -2.42 -8.52
C ASP A 66 11.95 -3.56 -8.07
N ASP A 67 10.72 -3.22 -7.68
CA ASP A 67 9.76 -4.21 -7.14
C ASP A 67 9.25 -5.16 -8.24
N VAL A 68 8.94 -6.39 -7.84
CA VAL A 68 8.43 -7.46 -8.72
C VAL A 68 6.98 -7.20 -9.18
N ILE A 69 6.34 -6.15 -8.65
CA ILE A 69 4.95 -5.80 -8.93
C ILE A 69 4.86 -5.04 -10.26
N ASN A 70 4.34 -5.70 -11.29
CA ASN A 70 4.07 -5.05 -12.57
C ASN A 70 2.94 -3.99 -12.46
N THR A 71 2.86 -3.10 -13.44
CA THR A 71 1.92 -1.95 -13.48
C THR A 71 0.44 -2.34 -13.37
N LEU A 72 0.03 -3.48 -13.92
CA LEU A 72 -1.36 -3.92 -13.87
C LEU A 72 -1.75 -4.41 -12.46
N LEU A 73 -0.85 -5.19 -11.85
CA LEU A 73 -1.03 -5.68 -10.50
C LEU A 73 -1.00 -4.50 -9.51
N SER A 74 -0.09 -3.55 -9.67
CA SER A 74 -0.02 -2.37 -8.80
C SER A 74 -1.30 -1.55 -8.84
N ALA A 75 -1.87 -1.27 -10.02
CA ALA A 75 -3.15 -0.57 -10.15
C ALA A 75 -4.30 -1.31 -9.46
N SER A 76 -4.34 -2.64 -9.59
CA SER A 76 -5.37 -3.49 -8.98
C SER A 76 -5.27 -3.50 -7.45
N LEU A 77 -4.05 -3.54 -6.92
CA LEU A 77 -3.78 -3.49 -5.48
C LEU A 77 -4.14 -2.13 -4.87
N LYS A 78 -3.74 -1.04 -5.53
CA LYS A 78 -4.08 0.34 -5.12
C LYS A 78 -5.59 0.51 -4.97
N LYS A 79 -6.35 0.09 -5.98
CA LYS A 79 -7.82 0.15 -5.95
C LYS A 79 -8.41 -0.67 -4.80
N ALA A 80 -7.97 -1.92 -4.63
CA ALA A 80 -8.47 -2.79 -3.56
C ALA A 80 -8.17 -2.24 -2.16
N ILE A 81 -7.01 -1.57 -1.98
CA ILE A 81 -6.67 -0.88 -0.74
C ILE A 81 -7.58 0.32 -0.52
N ASP A 82 -7.79 1.18 -1.52
CA ASP A 82 -8.71 2.32 -1.43
C ASP A 82 -10.13 1.90 -1.03
N GLU A 83 -10.62 0.80 -1.60
CA GLU A 83 -11.94 0.24 -1.28
C GLU A 83 -11.99 -0.29 0.17
N ALA A 84 -10.95 -1.01 0.60
CA ALA A 84 -10.87 -1.54 1.97
C ALA A 84 -10.74 -0.43 3.03
N GLU A 85 -10.05 0.68 2.72
CA GLU A 85 -9.93 1.84 3.60
C GLU A 85 -11.26 2.58 3.73
N LYS A 86 -12.00 2.77 2.62
CA LYS A 86 -13.34 3.39 2.67
C LYS A 86 -14.33 2.60 3.54
N ILE A 87 -14.29 1.27 3.47
CA ILE A 87 -15.17 0.41 4.27
C ILE A 87 -14.84 0.54 5.76
N HIS A 88 -13.56 0.55 6.14
CA HIS A 88 -13.15 0.77 7.52
C HIS A 88 -13.60 2.14 8.04
N SER A 89 -13.35 3.21 7.28
CA SER A 89 -13.79 4.55 7.68
C SER A 89 -15.31 4.68 7.78
N ALA A 90 -16.08 3.98 6.95
CA ALA A 90 -17.54 3.98 7.01
C ALA A 90 -18.11 3.23 8.23
N THR A 91 -17.37 2.26 8.76
CA THR A 91 -17.78 1.45 9.91
C THR A 91 -17.58 2.21 11.24
N GLU A 92 -16.60 3.10 11.31
CA GLU A 92 -16.34 3.93 12.50
C GLU A 92 -17.35 5.08 12.70
N VAL A 93 -18.05 5.53 11.65
CA VAL A 93 -19.00 6.66 11.73
C VAL A 93 -20.40 6.27 12.25
N HIS A 94 -20.67 4.97 12.43
CA HIS A 94 -21.98 4.45 12.88
C HIS A 94 -21.91 3.69 14.22
N SER A 95 -20.82 3.88 14.99
CA SER A 95 -20.66 3.27 16.33
C SER A 95 -20.88 4.26 17.45
#